data_AF-A0A0F8DB09-F1
#
_entry.id   AF-A0A0F8DB09-F1
#
_cell.length_a   1.000
_cell.length_b   1.000
_cell.length_c   1.000
_cell.angle_alpha   90.00
_cell.angle_beta   90.00
_cell.angle_gamma   90.00
#
_symmetry.space_group_name_H-M   'P 1'
#
loop_
_entity.id
_entity.type
_entity.pdbx_description
1 polymer ?
#
loop_
_entity_poly.entity_id
_entity_poly.type
_entity_poly.pdbx_seq_one_letter_code
_entity_poly.pdbx_strand_id
1 'polypeptide(L)' 'MIFPGLEELDLVGPWEIISLWSKFAQGPEKCLQVAENPGPVICLKGMSINPYATFLRLPST' A
#
# COMPACT_ATOMS: atom_id res chain seq x y z
N MET A 1 -1.68 0.55 -4.68
CA MET A 1 -0.42 0.80 -5.40
C MET A 1 0.15 2.11 -4.89
N ILE A 2 1.45 2.19 -4.65
CA ILE A 2 2.13 3.42 -4.23
C ILE A 2 3.10 3.88 -5.32
N PHE A 3 3.23 5.19 -5.51
CA PHE A 3 4.07 5.81 -6.55
C PHE A 3 4.55 7.20 -6.11
N PRO A 4 5.65 7.72 -6.69
CA PRO A 4 6.19 9.02 -6.31
C PRO A 4 5.16 10.15 -6.47
N GLY A 5 5.01 10.99 -5.45
CA GLY A 5 4.04 12.09 -5.45
C GLY A 5 2.60 11.68 -5.09
N LEU A 6 2.35 10.43 -4.71
CA LEU A 6 1.09 10.01 -4.09
C LEU A 6 0.78 10.87 -2.85
N GLU A 7 -0.46 11.28 -2.65
CA GLU A 7 -0.90 11.88 -1.39
C GLU A 7 -0.96 10.81 -0.29
N GLU A 8 -0.26 11.03 0.82
CA GLU A 8 -0.11 10.05 1.90
C GLU A 8 -1.46 9.62 2.50
N LEU A 9 -2.39 10.57 2.64
CA LEU A 9 -3.70 10.31 3.24
C LEU A 9 -4.59 9.46 2.35
N ASP A 10 -4.42 9.55 1.03
CA ASP A 10 -5.13 8.69 0.07
C ASP A 10 -4.68 7.23 0.18
N LEU A 11 -3.50 6.96 0.73
CA LEU A 11 -3.05 5.62 1.07
C LEU A 11 -3.45 5.21 2.48
N VAL A 12 -3.06 6.00 3.48
CA VAL A 12 -3.19 5.62 4.90
C VAL A 12 -4.66 5.59 5.33
N GLY A 13 -5.49 6.50 4.83
CA GLY A 13 -6.92 6.53 5.15
C GLY A 13 -7.64 5.23 4.79
N PRO A 14 -7.60 4.79 3.52
CA PRO A 14 -8.16 3.49 3.13
C PRO A 14 -7.51 2.30 3.83
N TRP A 15 -6.19 2.36 4.11
CA TRP A 15 -5.47 1.28 4.77
C TRP A 15 -6.05 0.96 6.16
N GLU A 16 -6.38 1.99 6.94
CA GLU A 16 -7.01 1.83 8.25
C GLU A 16 -8.39 1.17 8.15
N ILE A 17 -9.22 1.63 7.20
CA ILE A 17 -10.58 1.08 7.01
C ILE A 17 -10.53 -0.39 6.57
N ILE A 18 -9.64 -0.73 5.64
CA ILE A 18 -9.49 -2.11 5.17
C ILE A 18 -8.98 -3.02 6.30
N SER A 19 -8.07 -2.53 7.13
CA SER A 19 -7.57 -3.27 8.30
C SER A 19 -8.68 -3.57 9.31
N LEU A 20 -9.57 -2.59 9.56
CA LEU A 20 -10.76 -2.79 10.39
C LEU A 20 -11.75 -3.77 9.75
N TRP A 21 -11.98 -3.67 8.44
CA TRP A 21 -12.85 -4.58 7.71
C TRP A 21 -12.35 -6.02 7.77
N SER A 22 -11.05 -6.24 7.58
CA SER A 22 -10.38 -7.53 7.73
C SER A 22 -10.66 -8.13 9.13
N LYS A 23 -10.51 -7.30 10.17
CA LYS A 23 -10.66 -7.74 11.56
C LYS A 23 -12.10 -8.02 11.98
N PHE A 24 -13.08 -7.26 11.49
CA PHE A 24 -14.43 -7.23 12.07
C PHE A 24 -15.56 -7.65 11.13
N ALA A 25 -15.32 -7.71 9.83
CA ALA A 25 -16.38 -7.95 8.85
C ALA A 25 -15.93 -8.85 7.67
N GLN A 26 -15.03 -9.81 7.96
CA GLN A 26 -14.54 -10.82 6.99
C GLN A 26 -14.04 -10.17 5.69
N GLY A 27 -13.38 -9.02 5.82
CA GLY A 27 -12.73 -8.35 4.71
C GLY A 27 -11.50 -9.13 4.22
N PRO A 28 -10.77 -8.58 3.24
CA PRO A 28 -9.57 -9.22 2.69
C PRO A 28 -8.56 -9.57 3.79
N GLU A 29 -8.02 -10.80 3.76
CA GLU A 29 -7.01 -11.25 4.74
C GLU A 29 -5.64 -10.60 4.51
N LYS A 30 -5.33 -10.23 3.26
CA LYS A 30 -4.03 -9.65 2.87
C LYS A 30 -4.23 -8.44 1.97
N CYS A 31 -3.70 -7.30 2.40
CA CYS A 31 -3.52 -6.12 1.57
C CYS A 31 -2.03 -5.80 1.51
N LEU A 32 -1.52 -5.58 0.30
CA LEU A 32 -0.11 -5.37 0.05
C LEU A 32 0.12 -4.00 -0.58
N GLN A 33 1.16 -3.31 -0.14
CA GLN A 33 1.64 -2.11 -0.80
C GLN A 33 2.55 -2.53 -1.94
N VAL A 34 2.17 -2.16 -3.16
CA VAL A 34 2.90 -2.54 -4.38
C VAL A 34 3.37 -1.27 -5.06
N ALA A 35 4.64 -1.25 -5.46
CA ALA A 35 5.25 -0.19 -6.25
C ALA A 35 5.87 -0.74 -7.54
N GLU A 36 6.30 0.14 -8.43
CA GLU A 36 7.05 -0.26 -9.62
C GLU A 36 8.46 -0.77 -9.25
N ASN A 37 9.12 -0.05 -8.34
CA ASN A 37 10.50 -0.29 -7.92
C ASN A 37 10.54 -0.69 -6.43
N PRO A 38 11.55 -1.48 -5.99
CA PRO A 38 11.63 -1.99 -4.63
C PRO A 38 12.12 -0.96 -3.59
N GLY A 39 12.50 0.25 -4.04
CA GLY A 39 12.99 1.31 -3.15
C GLY A 39 11.86 2.10 -2.48
N PRO A 40 12.21 2.96 -1.50
CA PRO A 40 11.24 3.82 -0.84
C PRO A 40 10.56 4.77 -1.85
N VAL A 41 9.26 4.96 -1.68
CA VAL A 41 8.45 5.90 -2.44
C VAL A 41 8.29 7.18 -1.64
N ILE A 42 8.68 8.31 -2.24
CA ILE A 42 8.49 9.63 -1.64
C ILE A 42 7.13 10.18 -2.07
N CYS A 43 6.26 10.37 -1.09
CA CYS A 43 4.92 10.90 -1.25
C CYS A 43 4.93 12.44 -1.36
N LEU A 44 3.77 13.04 -1.68
CA LEU A 44 3.63 14.46 -2.03
C LEU A 44 4.16 15.42 -0.95
N LYS A 45 3.97 15.11 0.33
CA LYS A 45 4.35 15.96 1.48
C LYS A 45 5.67 15.48 2.12
N GLY A 46 6.41 14.61 1.42
CA GLY A 46 7.75 14.16 1.82
C GLY A 46 7.78 12.91 2.69
N MET A 47 6.65 12.24 2.92
CA MET A 47 6.65 10.95 3.63
C MET A 47 7.30 9.86 2.77
N SER A 48 8.18 9.07 3.37
CA SER A 48 8.83 7.92 2.74
C SER A 48 8.12 6.63 3.12
N ILE A 49 7.69 5.86 2.12
CA ILE A 49 6.95 4.60 2.30
C ILE A 49 7.67 3.47 1.59
N ASN A 50 7.93 2.37 2.30
CA ASN A 50 8.56 1.18 1.74
C ASN A 50 7.51 0.24 1.15
N PRO A 51 7.56 -0.09 -0.16
CA PRO A 51 6.66 -1.08 -0.73
C PRO A 51 6.93 -2.48 -0.18
N TYR A 52 5.87 -3.28 -0.08
CA TYR A 52 5.99 -4.69 0.26
C TYR A 52 6.42 -5.53 -0.95
N ALA A 53 5.93 -5.21 -2.14
CA ALA A 53 6.24 -5.94 -3.37
C ALA A 53 6.36 -5.00 -4.58
N THR A 54 6.95 -5.52 -5.65
CA THR A 54 6.89 -4.90 -6.97
C THR A 54 5.98 -5.69 -7.90
N PHE A 55 5.58 -5.11 -9.04
CA PHE A 55 4.74 -5.82 -10.03
C PHE A 55 5.35 -7.14 -10.50
N LEU A 56 6.69 -7.19 -10.63
CA LEU A 56 7.42 -8.40 -11.02
C LEU A 56 7.41 -9.50 -9.94
N ARG A 57 7.10 -9.14 -8.69
CA ARG A 57 7.13 -10.05 -7.53
C ARG A 57 5.74 -10.29 -6.94
N LEU A 58 4.67 -9.91 -7.65
CA LEU A 58 3.32 -10.26 -7.23
C LEU A 58 3.19 -11.80 -7.21
N PRO A 59 2.62 -12.40 -6.16
CA PRO A 59 2.33 -13.83 -6.17
C PRO A 59 1.44 -14.15 -7.37
N SER A 60 1.92 -15.01 -8.28
CA SER A 60 1.09 -15.60 -9.32
C SER A 60 -0.02 -16.38 -8.62
N THR A 61 -1.24 -15.85 -8.71
CA THR A 61 -2.44 -16.40 -8.08
C THR A 61 -2.84 -17.69 -8.75
#